data_AF-A0A4Q7FPJ1-F1
#
_entry.id   AF-A0A4Q7FPJ1-F1
#
_cell.length_a   1.000
_cell.length_b   1.000
_cell.length_c   1.000
_cell.angle_alpha   90.00
_cell.angle_beta   90.00
_cell.angle_gamma   90.00
#
_symmetry.space_group_name_H-M   'P 1'
#
loop_
_entity.id
_entity.type
_entity.pdbx_description
1 polymer ?
#
loop_
_entity_poly.entity_id
_entity_poly.type
_entity_poly.pdbx_seq_one_letter_code
_entity_poly.pdbx_strand_id
1 'polypeptide(L)'
;MLRVVVLGAAAGGGVPQWNCGCPVCTTARSEAADLQSSQASIAVSADGAHWFLINASPDLRQQVTATPQLHPKRGELRHSPIAGVILTNGEIDAIAGLLSMREGSPFTIYAHQRVLAILKSNSVFDVLSEKNVKRRPITVDHAFEPTLPDGSASGLEVLPFEVPGKGAWYLEGKAHPAGNDGAGDTLGLRIAEKASGKYFYFLAACARVTDDLKSRLAGAPLVFFDGTVWRDDELIAAGLGNKTGQGMGHISMSGSHGAIESLAGLAIGRKLFLHINNSNPALLKDSPERKMAERAGWQIPADGTEIEL
;
A
#
# COMPACT_ATOMS: atom_id res chain seq x y z
N MET A 1 -1.73 -15.23 15.26
CA MET A 1 -1.59 -13.82 15.69
C MET A 1 -1.37 -12.99 14.45
N LEU A 2 -2.12 -11.90 14.28
CA LEU A 2 -2.01 -11.09 13.07
C LEU A 2 -0.72 -10.28 13.09
N ARG A 3 0.15 -10.52 12.10
CA ARG A 3 1.43 -9.83 11.93
C ARG A 3 1.42 -8.98 10.67
N VAL A 4 2.04 -7.81 10.76
CA VAL A 4 2.26 -6.89 9.65
C VAL A 4 3.72 -6.46 9.65
N VAL A 5 4.36 -6.47 8.48
CA VAL A 5 5.66 -5.85 8.24
C VAL A 5 5.49 -4.74 7.21
N VAL A 6 5.89 -3.53 7.55
CA VAL A 6 5.93 -2.41 6.59
C VAL A 6 7.14 -2.62 5.70
N LEU A 7 6.94 -2.94 4.42
CA LEU A 7 8.03 -3.16 3.49
C LEU A 7 8.56 -1.85 2.92
N GLY A 8 7.64 -0.92 2.66
CA GLY A 8 7.93 0.44 2.19
C GLY A 8 6.81 1.38 2.62
N ALA A 9 7.15 2.64 2.90
CA ALA A 9 6.21 3.66 3.35
C ALA A 9 6.09 4.85 2.39
N ALA A 10 6.97 4.97 1.39
CA ALA A 10 6.95 6.08 0.44
C ALA A 10 5.90 5.89 -0.68
N ALA A 11 5.44 6.98 -1.28
CA ALA A 11 4.65 6.95 -2.51
C ALA A 11 5.53 6.57 -3.72
N GLY A 12 4.94 6.51 -4.91
CA GLY A 12 5.64 6.32 -6.18
C GLY A 12 6.94 7.14 -6.30
N GLY A 13 8.01 6.46 -6.71
CA GLY A 13 9.36 7.04 -6.82
C GLY A 13 10.24 6.88 -5.57
N GLY A 14 9.67 6.62 -4.40
CA GLY A 14 10.43 6.37 -3.16
C GLY A 14 11.05 7.64 -2.55
N VAL A 15 11.78 7.45 -1.45
CA VAL A 15 12.59 8.49 -0.78
C VAL A 15 14.01 7.98 -0.59
N PRO A 16 15.04 8.68 -1.10
CA PRO A 16 14.94 9.77 -2.06
C PRO A 16 14.44 9.29 -3.43
N GLN A 17 13.63 10.10 -4.11
CA GLN A 17 13.28 9.82 -5.50
C GLN A 17 14.49 10.03 -6.41
N TRP A 18 14.69 9.11 -7.36
CA TRP A 18 15.91 8.98 -8.16
C TRP A 18 16.41 10.29 -8.79
N ASN A 19 15.50 11.14 -9.28
CA ASN A 19 15.76 12.40 -9.97
C ASN A 19 15.35 13.67 -9.18
N CYS A 20 15.06 13.54 -7.88
CA CYS A 20 14.56 14.66 -7.08
C CYS A 20 15.65 15.24 -6.17
N GLY A 21 15.74 16.58 -6.19
CA GLY A 21 16.64 17.38 -5.35
C GLY A 21 15.92 18.24 -4.32
N CYS A 22 14.66 17.91 -3.97
CA CYS A 22 13.94 18.61 -2.91
C CYS A 22 14.66 18.47 -1.55
N PRO A 23 14.33 19.30 -0.54
CA PRO A 23 14.98 19.23 0.77
C PRO A 23 14.97 17.83 1.38
N VAL A 24 13.84 17.12 1.34
CA VAL A 24 13.71 15.75 1.86
C VAL A 24 14.65 14.78 1.15
N CYS A 25 14.67 14.80 -0.20
CA CYS A 25 15.54 13.90 -0.97
C CYS A 25 17.03 14.22 -0.76
N THR A 26 17.38 15.50 -0.65
CA THR A 26 18.76 15.92 -0.36
C THR A 26 19.18 15.41 1.01
N THR A 27 18.40 15.68 2.06
CA THR A 27 18.66 15.19 3.42
C THR A 27 18.75 13.66 3.48
N ALA A 28 17.87 12.94 2.77
CA ALA A 28 17.90 11.47 2.73
C ALA A 28 19.17 10.89 2.04
N ARG A 29 19.80 11.67 1.15
CA ARG A 29 21.07 11.28 0.49
C ARG A 29 22.30 11.62 1.33
N SER A 30 22.33 12.77 1.99
CA SER A 30 23.55 13.31 2.59
C SER A 30 23.63 13.20 4.12
N GLU A 31 22.50 13.22 4.81
CA GLU A 31 22.47 13.52 6.25
C GLU A 31 21.73 12.45 7.07
N ALA A 32 20.62 11.92 6.57
CA ALA A 32 19.71 11.08 7.33
C ALA A 32 19.26 9.86 6.52
N ALA A 33 20.07 8.81 6.53
CA ALA A 33 19.79 7.56 5.80
C ALA A 33 18.51 6.85 6.28
N ASP A 34 18.08 7.13 7.51
CA ASP A 34 16.82 6.66 8.11
C ASP A 34 15.56 7.36 7.56
N LEU A 35 15.71 8.39 6.71
CA LEU A 35 14.62 8.93 5.90
C LEU A 35 14.38 8.11 4.62
N GLN A 36 15.31 7.22 4.26
CA GLN A 36 15.15 6.41 3.06
C GLN A 36 13.98 5.45 3.24
N SER A 37 13.12 5.39 2.24
CA SER A 37 11.95 4.53 2.24
C SER A 37 11.62 4.10 0.82
N SER A 38 11.42 2.80 0.67
CA SER A 38 10.93 2.17 -0.55
C SER A 38 9.43 2.40 -0.74
N GLN A 39 8.95 2.14 -1.95
CA GLN A 39 7.56 2.36 -2.32
C GLN A 39 6.58 1.48 -1.54
N ALA A 40 5.41 2.05 -1.26
CA ALA A 40 4.38 1.54 -0.38
C ALA A 40 4.01 0.07 -0.62
N SER A 41 4.33 -0.78 0.35
CA SER A 41 3.90 -2.18 0.41
C SER A 41 3.97 -2.67 1.85
N ILE A 42 3.11 -3.62 2.20
CA ILE A 42 3.17 -4.32 3.49
C ILE A 42 3.08 -5.83 3.26
N ALA A 43 3.65 -6.62 4.18
CA ALA A 43 3.43 -8.06 4.26
C ALA A 43 2.56 -8.39 5.47
N VAL A 44 1.58 -9.28 5.30
CA VAL A 44 0.64 -9.69 6.36
C VAL A 44 0.65 -11.21 6.54
N SER A 45 0.51 -11.68 7.78
CA SER A 45 0.47 -13.12 8.08
C SER A 45 -0.38 -13.42 9.32
N ALA A 46 -1.07 -14.56 9.29
CA ALA A 46 -1.81 -15.09 10.44
C ALA A 46 -0.97 -16.08 11.29
N ASP A 47 0.03 -16.72 10.68
CA ASP A 47 0.80 -17.82 11.25
C ASP A 47 2.32 -17.53 11.37
N GLY A 48 2.78 -16.42 10.82
CA GLY A 48 4.19 -16.02 10.77
C GLY A 48 5.05 -16.81 9.77
N ALA A 49 4.46 -17.74 9.02
CA ALA A 49 5.17 -18.61 8.07
C ALA A 49 4.76 -18.32 6.62
N HIS A 50 3.48 -18.03 6.38
CA HIS A 50 2.93 -17.68 5.08
C HIS A 50 2.51 -16.22 5.05
N TRP A 51 2.99 -15.50 4.05
CA TRP A 51 2.84 -14.06 3.96
C TRP A 51 2.09 -13.65 2.70
N PHE A 52 1.22 -12.67 2.83
CA PHE A 52 0.52 -12.02 1.73
C PHE A 52 1.03 -10.60 1.60
N LEU A 53 1.45 -10.22 0.39
CA LEU A 53 1.85 -8.85 0.11
C LEU A 53 0.60 -8.02 -0.20
N ILE A 54 0.52 -6.82 0.34
CA ILE A 54 -0.43 -5.80 -0.12
C ILE A 54 0.35 -4.86 -1.03
N ASN A 55 0.01 -4.88 -2.31
CA ASN A 55 0.78 -4.33 -3.42
C ASN A 55 2.18 -4.94 -3.58
N ALA A 56 2.69 -4.95 -4.82
CA ALA A 56 4.04 -5.40 -5.15
C ALA A 56 4.79 -4.26 -5.83
N SER A 57 5.57 -3.52 -5.05
CA SER A 57 6.23 -2.29 -5.50
C SER A 57 7.42 -2.55 -6.44
N PRO A 58 7.87 -1.56 -7.24
CA PRO A 58 9.11 -1.69 -8.01
C PRO A 58 10.34 -2.06 -7.16
N ASP A 59 10.32 -1.75 -5.86
CA ASP A 59 11.40 -2.04 -4.92
C ASP A 59 11.32 -3.46 -4.32
N LEU A 60 10.40 -4.30 -4.79
CA LEU A 60 10.07 -5.62 -4.22
C LEU A 60 11.32 -6.46 -3.90
N ARG A 61 12.27 -6.53 -4.84
CA ARG A 61 13.49 -7.33 -4.63
C ARG A 61 14.22 -6.89 -3.36
N GLN A 62 14.43 -5.58 -3.21
CA GLN A 62 15.12 -5.00 -2.06
C GLN A 62 14.31 -5.23 -0.79
N GLN A 63 13.01 -4.95 -0.83
CA GLN A 63 12.06 -5.17 0.27
C GLN A 63 12.11 -6.60 0.81
N VAL A 64 12.03 -7.60 -0.09
CA VAL A 64 12.08 -9.03 0.27
C VAL A 64 13.46 -9.39 0.85
N THR A 65 14.55 -8.93 0.25
CA THR A 65 15.89 -9.25 0.75
C THR A 65 16.20 -8.60 2.10
N ALA A 66 15.62 -7.44 2.40
CA ALA A 66 15.79 -6.73 3.66
C ALA A 66 14.89 -7.27 4.80
N THR A 67 13.89 -8.11 4.48
CA THR A 67 12.88 -8.57 5.43
C THR A 67 13.05 -10.06 5.76
N PRO A 68 13.62 -10.43 6.92
CA PRO A 68 13.91 -11.84 7.27
C PRO A 68 12.69 -12.78 7.22
N GLN A 69 11.50 -12.26 7.54
CA GLN A 69 10.23 -12.99 7.50
C GLN A 69 9.88 -13.47 6.09
N LEU A 70 10.42 -12.80 5.06
CA LEU A 70 10.17 -13.12 3.65
C LEU A 70 11.28 -13.97 3.02
N HIS A 71 12.27 -14.39 3.80
CA HIS A 71 13.38 -15.21 3.29
C HIS A 71 12.95 -16.67 3.06
N PRO A 72 13.60 -17.38 2.11
CA PRO A 72 13.41 -18.81 1.95
C PRO A 72 13.65 -19.58 3.25
N LYS A 73 12.91 -20.67 3.46
CA LYS A 73 13.10 -21.55 4.61
C LYS A 73 14.53 -22.09 4.61
N ARG A 74 15.16 -22.11 5.78
CA ARG A 74 16.54 -22.61 5.94
C ARG A 74 16.66 -24.04 5.39
N GLY A 75 17.64 -24.26 4.52
CA GLY A 75 17.93 -25.55 3.91
C GLY A 75 17.22 -25.79 2.57
N GLU A 76 16.23 -24.97 2.21
CA GLU A 76 15.57 -25.06 0.91
C GLU A 76 16.35 -24.31 -0.18
N LEU A 77 16.57 -24.96 -1.32
CA LEU A 77 17.24 -24.32 -2.47
C LEU A 77 16.32 -23.32 -3.19
N ARG A 78 15.00 -23.59 -3.18
CA ARG A 78 13.97 -22.74 -3.78
C ARG A 78 12.69 -22.82 -2.97
N HIS A 79 12.46 -21.81 -2.16
CA HIS A 79 11.27 -21.65 -1.34
C HIS A 79 10.93 -20.16 -1.25
N SER A 80 9.64 -19.83 -1.20
CA SER A 80 9.18 -18.48 -0.86
C SER A 80 8.08 -18.58 0.18
N PRO A 81 8.14 -17.79 1.27
CA PRO A 81 7.04 -17.68 2.21
C PRO A 81 5.88 -16.81 1.67
N ILE A 82 6.06 -16.12 0.54
CA ILE A 82 5.03 -15.29 -0.07
C ILE A 82 4.00 -16.22 -0.76
N ALA A 83 2.82 -16.33 -0.16
CA ALA A 83 1.72 -17.16 -0.64
C ALA A 83 0.80 -16.44 -1.63
N GLY A 84 0.75 -15.10 -1.57
CA GLY A 84 -0.07 -14.31 -2.48
C GLY A 84 0.23 -12.81 -2.45
N VAL A 85 -0.33 -12.11 -3.42
CA VAL A 85 -0.27 -10.65 -3.57
C VAL A 85 -1.69 -10.13 -3.71
N ILE A 86 -2.08 -9.15 -2.92
CA ILE A 86 -3.39 -8.48 -2.97
C ILE A 86 -3.15 -7.05 -3.47
N LEU A 87 -3.71 -6.72 -4.63
CA LEU A 87 -3.53 -5.42 -5.27
C LEU A 87 -4.71 -4.49 -4.94
N THR A 88 -4.41 -3.30 -4.44
CA THR A 88 -5.42 -2.29 -4.11
C THR A 88 -5.77 -1.38 -5.27
N ASN A 89 -4.92 -1.29 -6.29
CA ASN A 89 -5.12 -0.50 -7.51
C ASN A 89 -4.26 -1.06 -8.66
N GLY A 90 -4.28 -0.39 -9.81
CA GLY A 90 -3.49 -0.73 -11.00
C GLY A 90 -2.29 0.19 -11.27
N GLU A 91 -1.86 0.99 -10.28
CA GLU A 91 -0.75 1.93 -10.43
C GLU A 91 0.60 1.22 -10.55
N ILE A 92 1.56 1.85 -11.22
CA ILE A 92 2.89 1.26 -11.46
C ILE A 92 3.61 0.92 -10.16
N ASP A 93 3.50 1.78 -9.16
CA ASP A 93 4.09 1.58 -7.84
C ASP A 93 3.41 0.45 -7.03
N ALA A 94 2.25 -0.05 -7.47
CA ALA A 94 1.56 -1.17 -6.85
C ALA A 94 1.74 -2.50 -7.60
N ILE A 95 2.04 -2.49 -8.91
CA ILE A 95 2.05 -3.71 -9.74
C ILE A 95 3.43 -4.07 -10.30
N ALA A 96 4.37 -3.13 -10.41
CA ALA A 96 5.63 -3.39 -11.13
C ALA A 96 6.50 -4.47 -10.48
N GLY A 97 6.41 -4.65 -9.15
CA GLY A 97 7.12 -5.67 -8.41
C GLY A 97 6.78 -7.09 -8.85
N LEU A 98 5.57 -7.31 -9.38
CA LEU A 98 5.16 -8.60 -9.93
C LEU A 98 6.13 -9.11 -11.00
N LEU A 99 6.76 -8.22 -11.77
CA LEU A 99 7.74 -8.59 -12.78
C LEU A 99 8.95 -9.30 -12.17
N SER A 100 9.32 -8.95 -10.93
CA SER A 100 10.44 -9.53 -10.18
C SER A 100 10.08 -10.84 -9.46
N MET A 101 8.86 -11.35 -9.61
CA MET A 101 8.37 -12.60 -8.98
C MET A 101 8.25 -13.76 -9.99
N ARG A 102 9.02 -13.71 -11.09
CA ARG A 102 8.82 -14.55 -12.29
C ARG A 102 9.58 -15.87 -12.28
N GLU A 103 10.44 -16.10 -11.31
CA GLU A 103 11.36 -17.23 -11.29
C GLU A 103 10.67 -18.57 -10.91
N GLY A 104 9.34 -18.64 -10.90
CA GLY A 104 8.59 -19.90 -10.88
C GLY A 104 8.09 -20.39 -9.53
N SER A 105 8.17 -19.59 -8.47
CA SER A 105 7.52 -19.90 -7.19
C SER A 105 5.99 -19.74 -7.30
N PRO A 106 5.18 -20.67 -6.77
CA PRO A 106 3.72 -20.57 -6.84
C PRO A 106 3.16 -19.57 -5.83
N PHE A 107 2.23 -18.72 -6.27
CA PHE A 107 1.46 -17.80 -5.42
C PHE A 107 0.16 -17.40 -6.13
N THR A 108 -0.72 -16.67 -5.44
CA THR A 108 -1.97 -16.16 -6.05
C THR A 108 -2.00 -14.64 -6.05
N ILE A 109 -2.38 -14.04 -7.19
CA ILE A 109 -2.69 -12.61 -7.31
C ILE A 109 -4.19 -12.44 -7.06
N TYR A 110 -4.54 -11.63 -6.07
CA TYR A 110 -5.90 -11.19 -5.76
C TYR A 110 -6.04 -9.72 -6.14
N ALA A 111 -6.97 -9.40 -7.01
CA ALA A 111 -7.22 -8.02 -7.38
C ALA A 111 -8.63 -7.85 -7.93
N HIS A 112 -9.12 -6.62 -7.95
CA HIS A 112 -10.40 -6.34 -8.60
C HIS A 112 -10.31 -6.69 -10.09
N GLN A 113 -11.45 -7.06 -10.71
CA GLN A 113 -11.50 -7.46 -12.12
C GLN A 113 -10.88 -6.42 -13.06
N ARG A 114 -10.98 -5.13 -12.71
CA ARG A 114 -10.38 -4.02 -13.46
C ARG A 114 -8.85 -4.08 -13.47
N VAL A 115 -8.24 -4.31 -12.31
CA VAL A 115 -6.78 -4.49 -12.19
C VAL A 115 -6.34 -5.79 -12.88
N LEU A 116 -7.09 -6.88 -12.76
CA LEU A 116 -6.77 -8.11 -13.49
C LEU A 116 -6.84 -7.93 -15.01
N ALA A 117 -7.77 -7.11 -15.51
CA ALA A 117 -7.86 -6.77 -16.93
C ALA A 117 -6.63 -5.98 -17.40
N ILE A 118 -6.12 -5.05 -16.59
CA ILE A 118 -4.84 -4.37 -16.82
C ILE A 118 -3.70 -5.39 -16.95
N LEU A 119 -3.56 -6.30 -15.97
CA LEU A 119 -2.49 -7.30 -16.00
C LEU A 119 -2.63 -8.24 -17.22
N LYS A 120 -3.85 -8.52 -17.65
CA LYS A 120 -4.12 -9.37 -18.83
C LYS A 120 -3.84 -8.64 -20.14
N SER A 121 -4.06 -7.33 -20.22
CA SER A 121 -3.82 -6.55 -21.44
C SER A 121 -2.34 -6.20 -21.68
N ASN A 122 -1.47 -6.48 -20.71
CA ASN A 122 -0.04 -6.15 -20.76
C ASN A 122 0.79 -7.44 -20.70
N SER A 123 1.28 -7.90 -21.85
CA SER A 123 1.99 -9.18 -22.00
C SER A 123 3.28 -9.30 -21.18
N VAL A 124 3.84 -8.18 -20.70
CA VAL A 124 4.97 -8.20 -19.77
C VAL A 124 4.65 -8.98 -18.48
N PHE A 125 3.38 -9.06 -18.06
CA PHE A 125 2.96 -9.85 -16.90
C PHE A 125 2.74 -11.34 -17.20
N ASP A 126 2.83 -11.77 -18.46
CA ASP A 126 2.75 -13.19 -18.84
C ASP A 126 4.00 -13.97 -18.41
N VAL A 127 5.06 -13.26 -17.97
CA VAL A 127 6.18 -13.83 -17.21
C VAL A 127 5.71 -14.58 -15.96
N LEU A 128 4.53 -14.23 -15.43
CA LEU A 128 3.84 -14.95 -14.37
C LEU A 128 2.87 -15.97 -14.98
N SER A 129 3.41 -17.15 -15.30
CA SER A 129 2.64 -18.26 -15.88
C SER A 129 1.47 -18.68 -15.00
N GLU A 130 0.27 -18.79 -15.58
CA GLU A 130 -0.95 -19.23 -14.88
C GLU A 130 -0.85 -20.65 -14.29
N LYS A 131 0.13 -21.44 -14.73
CA LYS A 131 0.45 -22.75 -14.14
C LYS A 131 0.91 -22.63 -12.69
N ASN A 132 1.63 -21.54 -12.37
CA ASN A 132 2.21 -21.30 -11.04
C ASN A 132 1.50 -20.15 -10.32
N VAL A 133 1.05 -19.14 -11.07
CA VAL A 133 0.49 -17.90 -10.53
C VAL A 133 -0.97 -17.76 -10.91
N LYS A 134 -1.86 -18.11 -9.99
CA LYS A 134 -3.31 -17.97 -10.19
C LYS A 134 -3.69 -16.49 -10.09
N ARG A 135 -4.63 -16.04 -10.91
CA ARG A 135 -5.25 -14.70 -10.83
C ARG A 135 -6.68 -14.86 -10.36
N ARG A 136 -7.02 -14.30 -9.20
CA ARG A 136 -8.34 -14.44 -8.54
C ARG A 136 -9.02 -13.08 -8.42
N PRO A 137 -10.21 -12.88 -9.01
CA PRO A 137 -10.95 -11.66 -8.83
C PRO A 137 -11.44 -11.54 -7.38
N ILE A 138 -11.35 -10.33 -6.83
CA ILE A 138 -11.99 -9.96 -5.56
C ILE A 138 -13.17 -9.04 -5.83
N THR A 139 -14.19 -9.10 -4.97
CA THR A 139 -15.43 -8.33 -5.13
C THR A 139 -15.56 -7.37 -3.96
N VAL A 140 -15.86 -6.10 -4.26
CA VAL A 140 -16.10 -5.04 -3.27
C VAL A 140 -17.19 -5.44 -2.29
N ASP A 141 -16.98 -5.16 -1.01
CA ASP A 141 -17.89 -5.47 0.11
C ASP A 141 -18.20 -6.97 0.30
N HIS A 142 -17.43 -7.86 -0.34
CA HIS A 142 -17.48 -9.30 -0.11
C HIS A 142 -16.16 -9.81 0.47
N ALA A 143 -16.21 -10.27 1.73
CA ALA A 143 -15.05 -10.85 2.39
C ALA A 143 -14.63 -12.16 1.72
N PHE A 144 -13.32 -12.40 1.65
CA PHE A 144 -12.74 -13.65 1.17
C PHE A 144 -11.57 -14.08 2.05
N GLU A 145 -11.25 -15.38 2.00
CA GLU A 145 -10.07 -15.94 2.64
C GLU A 145 -9.04 -16.29 1.56
N PRO A 146 -7.85 -15.63 1.55
CA PRO A 146 -6.75 -16.05 0.70
C PRO A 146 -6.35 -17.50 0.98
N THR A 147 -5.87 -18.19 -0.06
CA THR A 147 -5.46 -19.60 0.02
C THR A 147 -3.95 -19.72 -0.08
N LEU A 148 -3.37 -20.67 0.64
CA LEU A 148 -1.97 -21.05 0.48
C LEU A 148 -1.75 -21.77 -0.87
N PRO A 149 -0.51 -21.93 -1.34
CA PRO A 149 -0.22 -22.60 -2.62
C PRO A 149 -0.76 -24.03 -2.72
N ASP A 150 -0.86 -24.74 -1.59
CA ASP A 150 -1.43 -26.09 -1.49
C ASP A 150 -2.98 -26.12 -1.47
N GLY A 151 -3.62 -24.95 -1.49
CA GLY A 151 -5.08 -24.79 -1.47
C GLY A 151 -5.69 -24.71 -0.08
N SER A 152 -4.90 -24.85 0.99
CA SER A 152 -5.39 -24.69 2.36
C SER A 152 -5.70 -23.22 2.69
N ALA A 153 -6.47 -23.03 3.76
CA ALA A 153 -6.91 -21.73 4.24
C ALA A 153 -5.75 -20.95 4.88
N SER A 154 -5.62 -19.66 4.58
CA SER A 154 -4.57 -18.81 5.18
C SER A 154 -4.82 -18.42 6.63
N GLY A 155 -6.06 -18.53 7.11
CA GLY A 155 -6.46 -17.97 8.41
C GLY A 155 -6.68 -16.45 8.39
N LEU A 156 -6.52 -15.79 7.23
CA LEU A 156 -6.83 -14.39 7.01
C LEU A 156 -8.24 -14.23 6.42
N GLU A 157 -8.93 -13.17 6.82
CA GLU A 157 -10.13 -12.67 6.15
C GLU A 157 -9.82 -11.28 5.60
N VAL A 158 -10.10 -11.06 4.31
CA VAL A 158 -9.88 -9.79 3.62
C VAL A 158 -11.21 -9.30 3.07
N LEU A 159 -11.63 -8.11 3.52
CA LEU A 159 -12.80 -7.41 3.02
C LEU A 159 -12.34 -6.16 2.24
N PRO A 160 -12.35 -6.20 0.90
CA PRO A 160 -12.10 -5.02 0.10
C PRO A 160 -13.33 -4.10 0.09
N PHE A 161 -13.11 -2.80 0.08
CA PHE A 161 -14.16 -1.80 -0.06
C PHE A 161 -13.67 -0.64 -0.93
N GLU A 162 -14.60 0.05 -1.56
CA GLU A 162 -14.25 1.19 -2.40
C GLU A 162 -13.88 2.40 -1.57
N VAL A 163 -12.87 3.10 -2.05
CA VAL A 163 -12.45 4.38 -1.50
C VAL A 163 -12.46 5.40 -2.63
N PRO A 164 -12.83 6.66 -2.37
CA PRO A 164 -12.65 7.72 -3.34
C PRO A 164 -11.20 7.74 -3.81
N GLY A 165 -10.96 7.67 -5.11
CA GLY A 165 -9.62 7.58 -5.68
C GLY A 165 -9.64 7.83 -7.19
N LYS A 166 -8.51 7.58 -7.85
CA LYS A 166 -8.37 7.70 -9.31
C LYS A 166 -7.88 6.39 -9.90
N GLY A 167 -8.24 6.15 -11.16
CA GLY A 167 -7.63 5.11 -11.98
C GLY A 167 -6.17 5.38 -12.24
N ALA A 168 -5.45 4.32 -12.64
CA ALA A 168 -4.00 4.38 -12.81
C ALA A 168 -3.56 5.48 -13.77
N TRP A 169 -2.54 6.26 -13.42
CA TRP A 169 -2.16 7.45 -14.15
C TRP A 169 -1.85 7.21 -15.64
N TYR A 170 -1.17 6.11 -15.97
CA TYR A 170 -0.84 5.77 -17.37
C TYR A 170 -2.04 5.39 -18.24
N LEU A 171 -3.24 5.25 -17.63
CA LEU A 171 -4.52 5.04 -18.30
C LEU A 171 -5.36 6.32 -18.41
N GLU A 172 -4.90 7.45 -17.86
CA GLU A 172 -5.58 8.75 -17.97
C GLU A 172 -5.79 9.12 -19.46
N GLY A 173 -7.04 9.42 -19.83
CA GLY A 173 -7.42 9.73 -21.21
C GLY A 173 -7.45 8.54 -22.18
N LYS A 174 -7.26 7.30 -21.71
CA LYS A 174 -7.32 6.07 -22.50
C LYS A 174 -8.54 5.24 -22.11
N ALA A 175 -9.00 4.40 -23.04
CA ALA A 175 -10.01 3.41 -22.72
C ALA A 175 -9.46 2.39 -21.72
N HIS A 176 -10.14 2.22 -20.59
CA HIS A 176 -9.72 1.24 -19.59
C HIS A 176 -9.96 -0.19 -20.14
N PRO A 177 -9.05 -1.17 -19.97
CA PRO A 177 -9.20 -2.51 -20.53
C PRO A 177 -10.47 -3.27 -20.10
N ALA A 178 -11.04 -2.91 -18.96
CA ALA A 178 -12.30 -3.44 -18.44
C ALA A 178 -13.55 -2.58 -18.79
N GLY A 179 -13.41 -1.57 -19.65
CA GLY A 179 -14.46 -0.60 -19.96
C GLY A 179 -14.38 0.69 -19.12
N ASN A 180 -14.99 1.77 -19.63
CA ASN A 180 -14.85 3.13 -19.08
C ASN A 180 -15.68 3.36 -17.81
N ASP A 181 -16.78 2.63 -17.63
CA ASP A 181 -17.65 2.74 -16.46
C ASP A 181 -17.38 1.57 -15.51
N GLY A 182 -17.02 1.89 -14.26
CA GLY A 182 -16.86 0.87 -13.23
C GLY A 182 -16.03 1.36 -12.06
N ALA A 183 -16.50 1.04 -10.87
CA ALA A 183 -15.77 1.30 -9.65
C ALA A 183 -14.76 0.16 -9.34
N GLY A 184 -13.94 0.32 -8.30
CA GLY A 184 -12.87 -0.63 -7.97
C GLY A 184 -11.51 -0.37 -8.63
N ASP A 185 -11.23 0.89 -9.00
CA ASP A 185 -9.89 1.35 -9.39
C ASP A 185 -8.98 1.62 -8.17
N THR A 186 -9.57 1.97 -7.03
CA THR A 186 -8.88 2.19 -5.77
C THR A 186 -9.67 1.51 -4.65
N LEU A 187 -9.02 0.57 -3.95
CA LEU A 187 -9.63 -0.17 -2.85
C LEU A 187 -8.93 0.11 -1.53
N GLY A 188 -9.72 0.24 -0.47
CA GLY A 188 -9.29 0.01 0.89
C GLY A 188 -9.49 -1.47 1.26
N LEU A 189 -8.71 -1.97 2.20
CA LEU A 189 -8.84 -3.35 2.71
C LEU A 189 -9.05 -3.34 4.22
N ARG A 190 -10.01 -4.12 4.71
CA ARG A 190 -10.02 -4.60 6.10
C ARG A 190 -9.40 -5.99 6.11
N ILE A 191 -8.34 -6.18 6.87
CA ILE A 191 -7.62 -7.47 6.97
C ILE A 191 -7.74 -7.95 8.41
N ALA A 192 -8.26 -9.16 8.59
CA ALA A 192 -8.45 -9.77 9.90
C ALA A 192 -7.80 -11.16 9.97
N GLU A 193 -7.38 -11.56 11.17
CA GLU A 193 -7.03 -12.96 11.46
C GLU A 193 -8.26 -13.63 12.09
N LYS A 194 -8.70 -14.75 11.50
CA LYS A 194 -10.01 -15.36 11.81
C LYS A 194 -10.09 -15.94 13.22
N ALA A 195 -8.97 -16.38 13.78
CA ALA A 195 -8.95 -17.09 15.07
C ALA A 195 -9.19 -16.14 16.26
N SER A 196 -8.56 -14.96 16.22
CA SER A 196 -8.63 -13.94 17.27
C SER A 196 -9.62 -12.81 16.95
N GLY A 197 -10.00 -12.67 15.68
CA GLY A 197 -10.83 -11.55 15.20
C GLY A 197 -10.09 -10.21 15.17
N LYS A 198 -8.77 -10.19 15.45
CA LYS A 198 -7.94 -8.99 15.33
C LYS A 198 -7.88 -8.54 13.88
N TYR A 199 -7.95 -7.24 13.64
CA TYR A 199 -8.03 -6.69 12.29
C TYR A 199 -7.37 -5.32 12.18
N PHE A 200 -7.11 -4.86 10.97
CA PHE A 200 -6.72 -3.48 10.69
C PHE A 200 -7.24 -3.03 9.33
N TYR A 201 -7.14 -1.74 9.06
CA TYR A 201 -7.46 -1.16 7.75
C TYR A 201 -6.21 -0.70 7.01
N PHE A 202 -6.18 -0.92 5.70
CA PHE A 202 -5.14 -0.46 4.80
C PHE A 202 -5.74 0.37 3.66
N LEU A 203 -5.33 1.63 3.55
CA LEU A 203 -5.72 2.58 2.52
C LEU A 203 -4.48 3.31 2.01
N ALA A 204 -3.89 2.84 0.90
CA ALA A 204 -2.72 3.49 0.30
C ALA A 204 -3.07 4.78 -0.48
N ALA A 205 -4.31 4.91 -0.94
CA ALA A 205 -4.81 6.08 -1.65
C ALA A 205 -6.24 6.39 -1.22
N CYS A 206 -6.54 7.67 -0.99
CA CYS A 206 -7.87 8.14 -0.65
C CYS A 206 -8.01 9.62 -1.03
N ALA A 207 -8.89 9.96 -1.98
CA ALA A 207 -9.10 11.33 -2.42
C ALA A 207 -9.88 12.16 -1.40
N ARG A 208 -10.79 11.55 -0.63
CA ARG A 208 -11.56 12.23 0.43
C ARG A 208 -12.09 11.24 1.45
N VAL A 209 -12.26 11.69 2.69
CA VAL A 209 -12.92 10.92 3.75
C VAL A 209 -14.44 11.16 3.70
N THR A 210 -15.20 10.11 3.37
CA THR A 210 -16.68 10.13 3.35
C THR A 210 -17.24 9.68 4.71
N ASP A 211 -18.52 9.92 4.96
CA ASP A 211 -19.18 9.44 6.18
C ASP A 211 -19.25 7.90 6.26
N ASP A 212 -19.39 7.22 5.11
CA ASP A 212 -19.26 5.77 5.02
C ASP A 212 -17.87 5.31 5.45
N LEU A 213 -16.82 5.97 4.97
CA LEU A 213 -15.45 5.65 5.36
C LEU A 213 -15.20 5.91 6.85
N LYS A 214 -15.69 7.03 7.41
CA LYS A 214 -15.62 7.29 8.85
C LYS A 214 -16.29 6.18 9.65
N SER A 215 -17.47 5.73 9.20
CA SER A 215 -18.23 4.66 9.85
C SER A 215 -17.47 3.33 9.84
N ARG A 216 -16.78 3.00 8.73
CA ARG A 216 -15.94 1.81 8.63
C ARG A 216 -14.73 1.87 9.58
N LEU A 217 -14.07 3.02 9.65
CA LEU A 217 -12.83 3.20 10.43
C LEU A 217 -13.08 3.44 11.93
N ALA A 218 -14.31 3.78 12.33
CA ALA A 218 -14.66 4.02 13.74
C ALA A 218 -14.34 2.79 14.60
N GLY A 219 -13.58 2.99 15.68
CA GLY A 219 -13.20 1.90 16.59
C GLY A 219 -12.10 0.96 16.06
N ALA A 220 -11.52 1.24 14.88
CA ALA A 220 -10.48 0.38 14.32
C ALA A 220 -9.25 0.33 15.24
N PRO A 221 -8.68 -0.85 15.54
CA PRO A 221 -7.49 -0.93 16.39
C PRO A 221 -6.24 -0.38 15.68
N LEU A 222 -6.18 -0.48 14.34
CA LEU A 222 -5.08 0.04 13.52
C LEU A 222 -5.60 0.47 12.14
N VAL A 223 -5.12 1.62 11.68
CA VAL A 223 -5.35 2.13 10.32
C VAL A 223 -4.02 2.57 9.72
N PHE A 224 -3.69 2.00 8.54
CA PHE A 224 -2.76 2.59 7.59
C PHE A 224 -3.56 3.45 6.62
N PHE A 225 -3.17 4.72 6.47
CA PHE A 225 -3.90 5.70 5.68
C PHE A 225 -2.98 6.47 4.74
N ASP A 226 -3.56 6.97 3.65
CA ASP A 226 -2.91 7.78 2.63
C ASP A 226 -2.23 9.00 3.27
N GLY A 227 -0.91 9.08 3.08
CA GLY A 227 -0.05 10.15 3.53
C GLY A 227 0.65 10.89 2.41
N THR A 228 0.13 10.84 1.18
CA THR A 228 0.88 11.26 -0.01
C THR A 228 1.40 12.68 0.11
N VAL A 229 0.52 13.63 0.42
CA VAL A 229 0.91 15.05 0.51
C VAL A 229 0.55 15.67 1.86
N TRP A 230 1.39 16.56 2.38
CA TRP A 230 1.05 17.33 3.58
C TRP A 230 -0.02 18.36 3.28
N ARG A 231 0.14 19.06 2.15
CA ARG A 231 -0.76 20.06 1.60
C ARG A 231 -1.11 19.72 0.16
N ASP A 232 -2.31 20.11 -0.27
CA ASP A 232 -2.79 19.80 -1.61
C ASP A 232 -1.89 20.36 -2.73
N ASP A 233 -1.28 21.52 -2.51
CA ASP A 233 -0.43 22.22 -3.49
C ASP A 233 1.07 21.93 -3.34
N GLU A 234 1.50 20.97 -2.51
CA GLU A 234 2.91 20.87 -2.12
C GLU A 234 3.88 20.59 -3.28
N LEU A 235 3.47 19.78 -4.27
CA LEU A 235 4.30 19.49 -5.45
C LEU A 235 4.49 20.74 -6.33
N ILE A 236 3.45 21.57 -6.42
CA ILE A 236 3.48 22.83 -7.18
C ILE A 236 4.38 23.82 -6.44
N ALA A 237 4.17 23.97 -5.13
CA ALA A 237 4.97 24.87 -4.29
C ALA A 237 6.47 24.49 -4.26
N ALA A 238 6.77 23.19 -4.32
CA ALA A 238 8.15 22.68 -4.40
C ALA A 238 8.75 22.73 -5.82
N GLY A 239 7.99 23.09 -6.85
CA GLY A 239 8.45 23.10 -8.25
C GLY A 239 8.70 21.70 -8.83
N LEU A 240 8.10 20.66 -8.24
CA LEU A 240 8.31 19.26 -8.61
C LEU A 240 7.27 18.73 -9.60
N GLY A 241 6.16 19.45 -9.77
CA GLY A 241 5.09 19.07 -10.68
C GLY A 241 4.02 20.13 -10.80
N ASN A 242 2.98 19.83 -11.57
CA ASN A 242 1.85 20.74 -11.85
C ASN A 242 0.49 20.21 -11.34
N LYS A 243 0.47 19.03 -10.70
CA LYS A 243 -0.75 18.44 -10.14
C LYS A 243 -0.83 18.70 -8.63
N THR A 244 -2.04 18.94 -8.14
CA THR A 244 -2.33 18.92 -6.70
C THR A 244 -2.52 17.49 -6.21
N GLY A 245 -2.55 17.28 -4.88
CA GLY A 245 -2.92 16.01 -4.26
C GLY A 245 -4.26 15.49 -4.78
N GLN A 246 -5.30 16.33 -4.76
CA GLN A 246 -6.61 16.02 -5.35
C GLN A 246 -6.51 15.70 -6.85
N GLY A 247 -5.65 16.42 -7.56
CA GLY A 247 -5.30 16.16 -8.96
C GLY A 247 -4.70 14.77 -9.20
N MET A 248 -4.07 14.17 -8.19
CA MET A 248 -3.55 12.80 -8.20
C MET A 248 -4.48 11.79 -7.53
N GLY A 249 -5.58 12.22 -6.90
CA GLY A 249 -6.51 11.34 -6.18
C GLY A 249 -6.17 11.11 -4.71
N HIS A 250 -5.41 12.02 -4.10
CA HIS A 250 -4.96 11.94 -2.71
C HIS A 250 -5.48 13.12 -1.88
N ILE A 251 -5.99 12.80 -0.70
CA ILE A 251 -6.29 13.78 0.36
C ILE A 251 -4.98 14.27 0.96
N SER A 252 -4.94 15.55 1.34
CA SER A 252 -3.81 16.07 2.10
C SER A 252 -3.87 15.60 3.56
N MET A 253 -2.72 15.43 4.21
CA MET A 253 -2.69 15.10 5.63
C MET A 253 -3.31 16.22 6.48
N SER A 254 -3.01 17.48 6.15
CA SER A 254 -3.33 18.67 6.94
C SER A 254 -4.49 19.51 6.37
N GLY A 255 -4.90 20.53 7.11
CA GLY A 255 -5.98 21.44 6.71
C GLY A 255 -7.37 21.00 7.18
N SER A 256 -8.36 21.88 7.05
CA SER A 256 -9.72 21.68 7.56
C SER A 256 -10.48 20.53 6.90
N HIS A 257 -10.02 20.09 5.73
CA HIS A 257 -10.57 18.94 5.00
C HIS A 257 -9.53 17.83 4.82
N GLY A 258 -8.39 17.91 5.52
CA GLY A 258 -7.33 16.91 5.46
C GLY A 258 -7.67 15.65 6.25
N ALA A 259 -6.84 14.62 6.09
CA ALA A 259 -7.01 13.34 6.77
C ALA A 259 -7.00 13.47 8.29
N ILE A 260 -6.10 14.30 8.86
CA ILE A 260 -5.97 14.48 10.31
C ILE A 260 -7.28 15.01 10.91
N GLU A 261 -7.83 16.08 10.32
CA GLU A 261 -9.08 16.69 10.79
C GLU A 261 -10.28 15.79 10.50
N SER A 262 -10.35 15.20 9.31
CA SER A 262 -11.49 14.39 8.88
C SER A 262 -11.67 13.11 9.71
N LEU A 263 -10.57 12.57 10.24
CA LEU A 263 -10.55 11.38 11.10
C LEU A 263 -10.40 11.74 12.59
N ALA A 264 -10.43 13.03 12.93
CA ALA A 264 -10.39 13.48 14.32
C ALA A 264 -11.63 12.98 15.08
N GLY A 265 -11.45 12.63 16.35
CA GLY A 265 -12.53 12.13 17.21
C GLY A 265 -12.96 10.69 16.96
N LEU A 266 -12.52 10.03 15.87
CA LEU A 266 -12.72 8.59 15.72
C LEU A 266 -11.83 7.83 16.72
N ALA A 267 -12.42 6.87 17.43
CA ALA A 267 -11.72 6.03 18.41
C ALA A 267 -10.80 4.98 17.73
N ILE A 268 -9.87 5.43 16.90
CA ILE A 268 -8.88 4.58 16.23
C ILE A 268 -7.70 4.36 17.19
N GLY A 269 -7.36 3.09 17.45
CA GLY A 269 -6.31 2.71 18.39
C GLY A 269 -4.91 3.20 17.97
N ARG A 270 -4.49 2.88 16.75
CA ARG A 270 -3.21 3.30 16.16
C ARG A 270 -3.41 3.82 14.74
N LYS A 271 -2.82 4.97 14.42
CA LYS A 271 -2.95 5.65 13.12
C LYS A 271 -1.58 5.82 12.48
N LEU A 272 -1.39 5.21 11.31
CA LEU A 272 -0.15 5.24 10.55
C LEU A 272 -0.40 5.88 9.20
N PHE A 273 0.38 6.89 8.84
CA PHE A 273 0.46 7.35 7.46
C PHE A 273 1.43 6.46 6.68
N LEU A 274 1.06 6.11 5.46
CA LEU A 274 1.84 5.34 4.49
C LEU A 274 1.61 5.95 3.10
N HIS A 275 2.39 5.52 2.10
CA HIS A 275 2.35 6.08 0.75
C HIS A 275 2.67 7.58 0.76
N ILE A 276 3.79 7.96 1.38
CA ILE A 276 4.16 9.36 1.60
C ILE A 276 5.09 9.86 0.49
N ASN A 277 4.72 10.94 -0.19
CA ASN A 277 5.52 11.45 -1.29
C ASN A 277 6.82 12.08 -0.81
N ASN A 278 7.86 12.04 -1.63
CA ASN A 278 9.17 12.62 -1.32
C ASN A 278 9.16 14.14 -1.17
N SER A 279 8.10 14.84 -1.58
CA SER A 279 7.91 16.27 -1.29
C SER A 279 7.43 16.56 0.13
N ASN A 280 6.89 15.56 0.83
CA ASN A 280 6.13 15.79 2.06
C ASN A 280 7.06 16.16 3.23
N PRO A 281 6.97 17.39 3.77
CA PRO A 281 7.84 17.85 4.86
C PRO A 281 7.65 17.09 6.17
N ALA A 282 6.53 16.38 6.33
CA ALA A 282 6.31 15.52 7.49
C ALA A 282 7.32 14.37 7.55
N LEU A 283 8.02 14.02 6.46
CA LEU A 283 9.10 13.02 6.50
C LEU A 283 10.27 13.46 7.39
N LEU A 284 10.59 14.76 7.41
CA LEU A 284 11.66 15.33 8.22
C LEU A 284 11.29 15.28 9.72
N LYS A 285 12.06 14.56 10.54
CA LYS A 285 11.72 14.28 11.94
C LYS A 285 11.54 15.53 12.82
N ASP A 286 12.30 16.58 12.56
CA ASP A 286 12.24 17.81 13.35
C ASP A 286 11.27 18.86 12.81
N SER A 287 10.60 18.58 11.68
CA SER A 287 9.71 19.54 11.04
C SER A 287 8.48 19.85 11.89
N PRO A 288 7.93 21.07 11.80
CA PRO A 288 6.67 21.40 12.46
C PRO A 288 5.53 20.48 11.99
N GLU A 289 5.57 20.02 10.74
CA GLU A 289 4.62 19.08 10.16
C GLU A 289 4.66 17.71 10.84
N ARG A 290 5.86 17.11 10.99
CA ARG A 290 6.03 15.86 11.75
C ARG A 290 5.46 16.00 13.16
N LYS A 291 5.85 17.05 13.87
CA LYS A 291 5.41 17.31 15.25
C LYS A 291 3.89 17.51 15.34
N MET A 292 3.26 18.10 14.33
CA MET A 292 1.81 18.27 14.29
C MET A 292 1.09 16.94 14.08
N ALA A 293 1.56 16.10 13.15
CA ALA A 293 1.00 14.76 12.94
C ALA A 293 1.10 13.91 14.21
N GLU A 294 2.27 13.90 14.86
CA GLU A 294 2.51 13.14 16.10
C GLU A 294 1.61 13.62 17.25
N ARG A 295 1.45 14.93 17.43
CA ARG A 295 0.50 15.49 18.42
C ARG A 295 -0.95 15.07 18.16
N ALA A 296 -1.31 14.88 16.89
CA ALA A 296 -2.63 14.36 16.51
C ALA A 296 -2.72 12.82 16.61
N GLY A 297 -1.67 12.15 17.10
CA GLY A 297 -1.62 10.69 17.29
C GLY A 297 -1.35 9.90 16.01
N TRP A 298 -0.80 10.54 14.98
CA TRP A 298 -0.37 9.88 13.74
C TRP A 298 1.12 9.57 13.79
N GLN A 299 1.52 8.42 13.25
CA GLN A 299 2.91 8.03 13.11
C GLN A 299 3.24 7.76 11.65
N ILE A 300 4.53 7.82 11.29
CA ILE A 300 5.03 7.36 9.99
C ILE A 300 5.98 6.20 10.28
N PRO A 301 5.65 4.96 9.86
CA PRO A 301 6.52 3.81 10.07
C PRO A 301 7.75 3.89 9.16
N ALA A 302 8.87 3.36 9.63
CA ALA A 302 10.03 3.10 8.79
C ALA A 302 9.86 1.76 8.07
N ASP A 303 10.58 1.58 6.96
CA ASP A 303 10.72 0.28 6.31
C ASP A 303 11.26 -0.76 7.32
N GLY A 304 10.69 -1.97 7.30
CA GLY A 304 10.96 -3.04 8.26
C GLY A 304 10.17 -2.95 9.58
N THR A 305 9.32 -1.94 9.78
CA THR A 305 8.50 -1.85 11.01
C THR A 305 7.58 -3.05 11.14
N GLU A 306 7.72 -3.81 12.22
CA GLU A 306 6.85 -4.93 12.57
C GLU A 306 5.71 -4.50 13.52
N ILE A 307 4.52 -5.05 13.30
CA ILE A 307 3.33 -4.79 14.12
C ILE A 307 2.61 -6.13 14.36
N GLU A 308 2.27 -6.38 15.62
CA GLU A 308 1.45 -7.52 16.04
C GLU A 308 0.14 -6.98 16.65
N LEU A 309 -0.99 -7.63 16.35
CA LEU A 309 -2.33 -7.25 16.83
C LEU A 309 -2.98 -8.32 17.71
#